data_AF-A0A0K9UML2-F1
#
_entry.id   AF-A0A0K9UML2-F1
#
_cell.length_a   1.000
_cell.length_b   1.000
_cell.length_c   1.000
_cell.angle_alpha   90.00
_cell.angle_beta   90.00
_cell.angle_gamma   90.00
#
_symmetry.space_group_name_H-M   'P 1'
#
loop_
_entity.id
_entity.type
_entity.pdbx_description
1 polymer ?
#
loop_
_entity_poly.entity_id
_entity_poly.type
_entity_poly.pdbx_seq_one_letter_code
_entity_poly.pdbx_strand_id
1 'polypeptide(L)'
;MKIGFERVRFVLWFVLVVVLLTAMFSVWRSMFSDMLHTALEMTRLQLIDRANTYKQEWVLQGRPALLQIEQAEIPMQHGWVFPKLDQGVDCEKVLFLLYPDRKVLDWLPRVTALQRANGYQCRYQYGDRVQLDVELKDRYFAINASFLMR
;
A
#
# COMPACT_ATOMS: atom_id res chain seq x y z
N MET A 1 60.43 -19.01 -9.54
CA MET A 1 59.50 -18.44 -8.54
C MET A 1 58.76 -17.23 -9.14
N LYS A 2 57.91 -17.43 -10.15
CA LYS A 2 57.14 -16.33 -10.82
C LYS A 2 55.62 -16.59 -10.87
N ILE A 3 55.19 -17.83 -10.61
CA ILE A 3 53.79 -18.27 -10.74
C ILE A 3 52.93 -17.83 -9.54
N GLY A 4 53.54 -17.51 -8.39
CA GLY A 4 52.83 -17.09 -7.18
C GLY A 4 52.34 -15.64 -7.18
N PHE A 5 53.06 -14.73 -7.83
CA PHE A 5 52.77 -13.28 -7.74
C PHE A 5 51.52 -12.89 -8.54
N GLU A 6 51.33 -13.49 -9.72
CA GLU A 6 50.12 -13.34 -10.55
C GLU A 6 48.86 -13.84 -9.83
N ARG A 7 48.96 -15.00 -9.14
CA ARG A 7 47.84 -15.57 -8.38
C ARG A 7 47.46 -14.70 -7.20
N VAL A 8 48.43 -14.20 -6.46
CA VAL A 8 48.19 -13.29 -5.31
C VAL A 8 47.55 -11.98 -5.78
N ARG A 9 48.02 -11.41 -6.89
CA ARG A 9 47.41 -10.20 -7.48
C ARG A 9 45.96 -10.43 -7.90
N PHE A 10 45.66 -11.56 -8.51
CA PHE A 10 44.29 -11.91 -8.92
C PHE A 10 43.36 -12.11 -7.71
N VAL A 11 43.86 -12.75 -6.65
CA VAL A 11 43.12 -12.93 -5.40
C VAL A 11 42.85 -11.59 -4.72
N LEU A 12 43.84 -10.70 -4.64
CA LEU A 12 43.67 -9.35 -4.08
C LEU A 12 42.63 -8.54 -4.87
N TRP A 13 42.67 -8.61 -6.20
CA TRP A 13 41.71 -7.92 -7.06
C TRP A 13 40.29 -8.48 -6.88
N PHE A 14 40.16 -9.80 -6.81
CA PHE A 14 38.87 -10.45 -6.57
C PHE A 14 38.28 -10.08 -5.20
N VAL A 15 39.10 -10.08 -4.14
CA VAL A 15 38.67 -9.66 -2.80
C VAL A 15 38.20 -8.20 -2.83
N LEU A 16 38.93 -7.31 -3.49
CA LEU A 16 38.56 -5.91 -3.62
C LEU A 16 37.20 -5.74 -4.33
N VAL A 17 36.97 -6.48 -5.43
CA VAL A 17 35.69 -6.47 -6.14
C VAL A 17 34.56 -6.99 -5.25
N VAL A 18 34.77 -8.08 -4.52
CA VAL A 18 33.76 -8.64 -3.62
C VAL A 18 33.42 -7.65 -2.50
N VAL A 19 34.41 -6.97 -1.92
CA VAL A 19 34.19 -5.92 -0.90
C VAL A 19 33.37 -4.76 -1.48
N LEU A 20 33.68 -4.32 -2.71
CA LEU A 20 32.90 -3.26 -3.36
C LEU A 20 31.46 -3.70 -3.66
N LEU A 21 31.25 -4.92 -4.17
CA LEU A 21 29.92 -5.45 -4.46
C LEU A 21 29.07 -5.61 -3.20
N THR A 22 29.67 -6.11 -2.11
CA THR A 22 28.97 -6.28 -0.83
C THR A 22 28.60 -4.93 -0.20
N ALA A 23 29.49 -3.94 -0.24
CA ALA A 23 29.20 -2.59 0.20
C ALA A 23 28.05 -1.96 -0.61
N MET A 24 28.10 -2.08 -1.94
CA MET A 24 27.05 -1.57 -2.83
C MET A 24 25.71 -2.24 -2.57
N PHE A 25 25.69 -3.57 -2.39
CA PHE A 25 24.47 -4.32 -2.10
C PHE A 25 23.85 -3.94 -0.75
N SER A 26 24.69 -3.67 0.26
CA SER A 26 24.23 -3.20 1.57
C SER A 26 23.52 -1.85 1.49
N VAL A 27 24.11 -0.89 0.78
CA VAL A 27 23.52 0.45 0.58
C VAL A 27 22.22 0.34 -0.22
N TRP A 28 22.22 -0.46 -1.30
CA TRP A 28 21.02 -0.69 -2.11
C TRP A 28 19.84 -1.23 -1.29
N ARG A 29 20.10 -2.20 -0.41
CA ARG A 29 19.07 -2.80 0.43
C ARG A 29 18.46 -1.78 1.40
N SER A 30 19.28 -0.91 1.99
CA SER A 30 18.83 0.17 2.87
C SER A 30 18.01 1.20 2.11
N MET A 31 18.49 1.65 0.95
CA MET A 31 17.74 2.61 0.13
C MET A 31 16.39 2.06 -0.31
N PHE A 32 16.32 0.77 -0.69
CA PHE A 32 15.06 0.15 -1.09
C PHE A 32 14.05 0.09 0.06
N SER A 33 14.46 -0.19 1.30
CA SER A 33 13.55 -0.16 2.44
C SER A 33 13.01 1.25 2.69
N ASP A 34 13.87 2.27 2.64
CA ASP A 34 13.46 3.65 2.91
C ASP A 34 12.48 4.18 1.84
N MET A 35 12.72 3.83 0.57
CA MET A 35 11.78 4.11 -0.51
C MET A 35 10.44 3.40 -0.30
N LEU A 36 10.44 2.14 0.13
CA LEU A 36 9.23 1.38 0.41
C LEU A 36 8.42 1.98 1.58
N HIS A 37 9.11 2.42 2.64
CA HIS A 37 8.50 3.13 3.76
C HIS A 37 7.82 4.42 3.31
N THR A 38 8.53 5.21 2.51
CA THR A 38 8.03 6.49 2.01
C THR A 38 6.85 6.29 1.06
N ALA A 39 6.96 5.38 0.11
CA ALA A 39 5.89 5.08 -0.84
C ALA A 39 4.62 4.61 -0.13
N LEU A 40 4.75 3.73 0.86
CA LEU A 40 3.61 3.24 1.62
C LEU A 40 2.91 4.35 2.41
N GLU A 41 3.67 5.20 3.10
CA GLU A 41 3.08 6.30 3.87
C GLU A 41 2.42 7.33 2.95
N MET A 42 3.02 7.62 1.78
CA MET A 42 2.41 8.49 0.78
C MET A 42 1.10 7.90 0.25
N THR A 43 1.06 6.59 -0.07
CA THR A 43 -0.18 5.92 -0.47
C THR A 43 -1.24 5.99 0.63
N ARG A 44 -0.87 5.80 1.89
CA ARG A 44 -1.78 5.94 3.04
C ARG A 44 -2.36 7.35 3.12
N LEU A 45 -1.52 8.38 3.00
CA LEU A 45 -1.96 9.77 3.04
C LEU A 45 -2.90 10.09 1.87
N GLN A 46 -2.59 9.63 0.66
CA GLN A 46 -3.45 9.80 -0.51
C GLN A 46 -4.83 9.13 -0.33
N LEU A 47 -4.85 7.91 0.21
CA LEU A 47 -6.07 7.19 0.55
C LEU A 47 -6.93 7.97 1.59
N ILE A 48 -6.29 8.49 2.64
CA ILE A 48 -6.97 9.28 3.69
C ILE A 48 -7.51 10.59 3.11
N ASP A 49 -6.71 11.29 2.32
CA ASP A 49 -7.08 12.55 1.69
C ASP A 49 -8.32 12.36 0.81
N ARG A 50 -8.29 11.38 -0.10
CA ARG A 50 -9.41 11.09 -1.00
C ARG A 50 -10.67 10.63 -0.25
N ALA A 51 -10.52 9.82 0.80
CA ALA A 51 -11.64 9.43 1.66
C ALA A 51 -12.27 10.65 2.35
N ASN A 52 -11.46 11.60 2.81
CA ASN A 52 -11.92 12.83 3.42
C ASN A 52 -12.62 13.74 2.40
N THR A 53 -12.11 13.85 1.17
CA THR A 53 -12.79 14.58 0.08
C THR A 53 -14.19 14.03 -0.15
N TYR A 54 -14.33 12.70 -0.26
CA TYR A 54 -15.66 12.07 -0.43
C TYR A 54 -16.60 12.34 0.73
N LYS A 55 -16.08 12.32 1.96
CA LYS A 55 -16.87 12.68 3.14
C LYS A 55 -17.31 14.14 3.13
N GLN A 56 -16.45 15.06 2.70
CA GLN A 56 -16.80 16.49 2.60
C GLN A 56 -17.91 16.70 1.57
N GLU A 57 -17.76 16.15 0.37
CA GLU A 57 -18.78 16.22 -0.69
C GLU A 57 -20.11 15.58 -0.26
N TRP A 58 -20.05 14.45 0.44
CA TRP A 58 -21.23 13.82 1.02
C TRP A 58 -21.96 14.73 2.02
N VAL A 59 -21.22 15.48 2.84
CA VAL A 59 -21.84 16.48 3.74
C VAL A 59 -22.44 17.64 2.95
N LEU A 60 -21.74 18.15 1.93
CA LEU A 60 -22.19 19.27 1.09
C LEU A 60 -23.46 18.92 0.30
N GLN A 61 -23.59 17.68 -0.18
CA GLN A 61 -24.75 17.20 -0.93
C GLN A 61 -25.93 16.77 -0.04
N GLY A 62 -25.89 17.03 1.26
CA GLY A 62 -27.01 16.73 2.17
C GLY A 62 -27.07 15.27 2.62
N ARG A 63 -25.93 14.57 2.64
CA ARG A 63 -25.76 13.20 3.16
C ARG A 63 -26.56 12.14 2.40
N PRO A 64 -26.46 12.08 1.06
CA PRO A 64 -27.21 11.11 0.27
C PRO A 64 -26.72 9.68 0.52
N ALA A 65 -27.57 8.69 0.26
CA ALA A 65 -27.15 7.28 0.26
C ALA A 65 -26.20 6.95 -0.91
N LEU A 66 -26.33 7.68 -2.02
CA LEU A 66 -25.49 7.61 -3.21
C LEU A 66 -24.86 8.98 -3.42
N LEU A 67 -23.55 9.08 -3.27
CA LEU A 67 -22.79 10.29 -3.54
C LEU A 67 -22.55 10.40 -5.04
N GLN A 68 -22.95 11.53 -5.62
CA GLN A 68 -22.68 11.85 -7.02
C GLN A 68 -21.38 12.65 -7.09
N ILE A 69 -20.30 12.00 -7.50
CA ILE A 69 -19.02 12.68 -7.79
C ILE A 69 -18.64 12.34 -9.22
N GLU A 70 -18.32 13.37 -9.99
CA GLU A 70 -18.02 13.28 -11.43
C GLU A 70 -19.22 12.67 -12.19
N GLN A 71 -19.09 11.43 -12.66
CA GLN A 71 -20.16 10.66 -13.32
C GLN A 71 -20.41 9.30 -12.64
N ALA A 72 -19.91 9.12 -11.41
CA ALA A 72 -20.00 7.85 -10.69
C ALA A 72 -20.92 7.97 -9.47
N GLU A 73 -21.80 6.97 -9.32
CA GLU A 73 -22.60 6.79 -8.12
C GLU A 73 -21.82 5.99 -7.09
N ILE A 74 -21.42 6.67 -6.03
CA ILE A 74 -20.64 6.08 -4.94
C ILE A 74 -21.59 5.79 -3.78
N PRO A 75 -21.88 4.51 -3.48
CA PRO A 75 -22.68 4.17 -2.31
C PRO A 75 -21.94 4.55 -1.03
N MET A 76 -22.62 5.26 -0.15
CA MET A 76 -22.07 5.79 1.10
C MET A 76 -22.81 5.21 2.30
N GLN A 77 -22.07 4.95 3.38
CA GLN A 77 -22.62 4.62 4.69
C GLN A 77 -21.86 5.37 5.78
N HIS A 78 -22.60 6.07 6.65
CA HIS A 78 -22.04 6.89 7.73
C HIS A 78 -20.98 7.93 7.29
N GLY A 79 -21.07 8.40 6.04
CA GLY A 79 -20.15 9.37 5.44
C GLY A 79 -18.88 8.77 4.82
N TRP A 80 -18.82 7.45 4.66
CA TRP A 80 -17.69 6.74 4.06
C TRP A 80 -18.16 5.82 2.93
N VAL A 81 -17.25 5.48 2.02
CA VAL A 81 -17.54 4.58 0.89
C VAL A 81 -17.98 3.21 1.39
N PHE A 82 -19.09 2.70 0.87
CA PHE A 82 -19.65 1.41 1.25
C PHE A 82 -20.28 0.70 0.03
N PRO A 83 -19.45 0.24 -0.93
CA PRO A 83 -19.94 -0.55 -2.05
C PRO A 83 -20.40 -1.92 -1.56
N LYS A 84 -21.72 -2.07 -1.40
CA LYS A 84 -22.34 -3.35 -1.07
C LYS A 84 -22.13 -4.36 -2.20
N LEU A 85 -21.69 -5.56 -1.80
CA LEU A 85 -21.72 -6.79 -2.57
C LEU A 85 -22.67 -7.77 -1.86
N ASP A 86 -23.29 -8.73 -2.56
CA ASP A 86 -24.40 -9.56 -2.04
C ASP A 86 -24.27 -10.03 -0.58
N GLN A 87 -23.06 -10.38 -0.13
CA GLN A 87 -22.79 -10.84 1.24
C GLN A 87 -21.78 -9.96 2.00
N GLY A 88 -21.49 -8.73 1.57
CA GLY A 88 -20.50 -7.86 2.23
C GLY A 88 -20.18 -6.56 1.52
N VAL A 89 -18.89 -6.19 1.55
CA VAL A 89 -18.34 -5.04 0.84
C VAL A 89 -17.48 -5.51 -0.33
N ASP A 90 -17.53 -4.77 -1.44
CA ASP A 90 -16.59 -4.94 -2.54
C ASP A 90 -15.28 -4.18 -2.23
N CYS A 91 -14.31 -4.88 -1.64
CA CYS A 91 -13.00 -4.30 -1.31
C CYS A 91 -12.20 -3.87 -2.54
N GLU A 92 -12.39 -4.49 -3.70
CA GLU A 92 -11.72 -4.05 -4.92
C GLU A 92 -12.25 -2.68 -5.34
N LYS A 93 -13.57 -2.51 -5.26
CA LYS A 93 -14.23 -1.23 -5.53
C LYS A 93 -13.89 -0.16 -4.49
N VAL A 94 -13.78 -0.51 -3.21
CA VAL A 94 -13.27 0.42 -2.17
C VAL A 94 -11.88 0.92 -2.55
N LEU A 95 -10.96 0.02 -2.90
CA LEU A 95 -9.60 0.41 -3.29
C LEU A 95 -9.61 1.27 -4.55
N PHE A 96 -10.39 0.90 -5.57
CA PHE A 96 -10.45 1.65 -6.82
C PHE A 96 -10.97 3.08 -6.61
N LEU A 97 -11.96 3.26 -5.74
CA LEU A 97 -12.51 4.57 -5.41
C LEU A 97 -11.51 5.44 -4.63
N LEU A 98 -10.88 4.86 -3.61
CA LEU A 98 -9.96 5.60 -2.72
C LEU A 98 -8.55 5.74 -3.28
N TYR A 99 -8.12 4.85 -4.17
CA TYR A 99 -6.79 4.83 -4.77
C TYR A 99 -6.81 4.24 -6.19
N PRO A 100 -7.14 5.06 -7.21
CA PRO A 100 -7.31 4.61 -8.59
C PRO A 100 -6.07 3.94 -9.20
N ASP A 101 -4.87 4.36 -8.79
CA ASP A 101 -3.60 3.79 -9.25
C ASP A 101 -3.44 2.32 -8.84
N ARG A 102 -4.08 1.90 -7.73
CA ARG A 102 -4.08 0.57 -7.11
C ARG A 102 -2.71 0.00 -6.74
N LYS A 103 -1.62 0.54 -7.28
CA LYS A 103 -0.26 0.02 -7.19
C LYS A 103 0.55 0.78 -6.16
N VAL A 104 1.36 0.04 -5.40
CA VAL A 104 2.43 0.61 -4.57
C VAL A 104 3.74 0.09 -5.12
N LEU A 105 4.62 0.98 -5.60
CA LEU A 105 5.90 0.62 -6.25
C LEU A 105 5.75 -0.49 -7.31
N ASP A 106 4.76 -0.32 -8.19
CA ASP A 106 4.37 -1.26 -9.26
C ASP A 106 3.77 -2.61 -8.81
N TRP A 107 3.60 -2.86 -7.51
CA TRP A 107 2.95 -4.06 -7.01
C TRP A 107 1.43 -3.90 -6.94
N LEU A 108 0.71 -4.89 -7.45
CA LEU A 108 -0.72 -5.04 -7.24
C LEU A 108 -0.98 -5.75 -5.91
N PRO A 109 -2.01 -5.34 -5.15
CA PRO A 109 -2.31 -5.97 -3.89
C PRO A 109 -3.05 -7.28 -4.10
N ARG A 110 -2.81 -8.23 -3.20
CA ARG A 110 -3.77 -9.29 -2.93
C ARG A 110 -4.87 -8.72 -2.02
N VAL A 111 -6.10 -8.75 -2.51
CA VAL A 111 -7.27 -8.21 -1.80
C VAL A 111 -7.89 -9.30 -0.94
N THR A 112 -8.21 -8.98 0.31
CA THR A 112 -8.91 -9.88 1.22
C THR A 112 -9.97 -9.11 1.97
N ALA A 113 -11.23 -9.55 1.84
CA ALA A 113 -12.35 -9.00 2.57
C ALA A 113 -12.55 -9.75 3.90
N LEU A 114 -12.59 -9.00 5.00
CA LEU A 114 -12.94 -9.50 6.32
C LEU A 114 -14.31 -8.93 6.70
N GLN A 115 -15.27 -9.82 6.88
CA GLN A 115 -16.63 -9.45 7.26
C GLN A 115 -16.66 -8.94 8.69
N ARG A 116 -17.39 -7.85 8.92
CA ARG A 116 -17.60 -7.27 10.25
C ARG A 116 -19.07 -6.92 10.42
N ALA A 117 -19.62 -7.15 11.61
CA ALA A 117 -21.07 -7.03 11.85
C ALA A 117 -21.64 -5.63 11.50
N ASN A 118 -20.90 -4.55 11.78
CA ASN A 118 -21.31 -3.16 11.53
C ASN A 118 -20.28 -2.39 10.70
N GLY A 119 -19.86 -2.97 9.58
CA GLY A 119 -18.98 -2.30 8.65
C GLY A 119 -18.16 -3.29 7.85
N TYR A 120 -16.91 -2.94 7.59
CA TYR A 120 -16.03 -3.81 6.81
C TYR A 120 -14.58 -3.63 7.21
N GLN A 121 -13.78 -4.64 6.90
CA GLN A 121 -12.33 -4.53 6.92
C GLN A 121 -11.79 -5.10 5.62
N CYS A 122 -11.10 -4.27 4.86
CA CYS A 122 -10.43 -4.65 3.62
C CYS A 122 -8.93 -4.66 3.85
N ARG A 123 -8.30 -5.78 3.55
CA ARG A 123 -6.85 -5.96 3.64
C ARG A 123 -6.27 -6.01 2.23
N TYR A 124 -5.29 -5.16 1.98
CA TYR A 124 -4.55 -5.06 0.72
C TYR A 124 -3.09 -5.38 0.99
N GLN A 125 -2.67 -6.57 0.58
CA GLN A 125 -1.31 -7.04 0.80
C GLN A 125 -0.47 -6.83 -0.46
N TYR A 126 0.55 -5.98 -0.37
CA TYR A 126 1.47 -5.64 -1.44
C TYR A 126 2.76 -6.46 -1.31
N GLY A 127 2.86 -7.54 -2.09
CA GLY A 127 3.92 -8.53 -1.95
C GLY A 127 3.95 -9.18 -0.56
N ASP A 128 5.14 -9.55 -0.08
CA ASP A 128 5.30 -10.20 1.23
C ASP A 128 5.76 -9.22 2.33
N ARG A 129 5.80 -7.92 2.05
CA ARG A 129 6.44 -6.93 2.92
C ARG A 129 5.49 -5.89 3.48
N VAL A 130 4.38 -5.64 2.81
CA VAL A 130 3.54 -4.47 3.08
C VAL A 130 2.07 -4.85 3.08
N GLN A 131 1.33 -4.27 4.03
CA GLN A 131 -0.10 -4.45 4.17
C GLN A 131 -0.77 -3.11 4.47
N LEU A 132 -1.84 -2.82 3.73
CA LEU A 132 -2.76 -1.72 3.98
C LEU A 132 -4.10 -2.29 4.45
N ASP A 133 -4.56 -1.88 5.63
CA ASP A 133 -5.88 -2.22 6.14
C ASP A 133 -6.77 -0.97 6.12
N VAL A 134 -7.90 -1.07 5.43
CA VAL A 134 -8.97 -0.07 5.47
C VAL A 134 -10.12 -0.66 6.28
N GLU A 135 -10.48 -0.02 7.37
CA GLU A 135 -11.62 -0.44 8.17
C GLU A 135 -12.66 0.66 8.30
N LEU A 136 -13.92 0.22 8.28
CA LEU A 136 -15.06 0.98 8.73
C LEU A 136 -15.74 0.20 9.86
N LYS A 137 -15.86 0.83 11.03
CA LYS A 137 -16.59 0.30 12.17
C LYS A 137 -17.57 1.36 12.66
N ASP A 138 -18.85 1.14 12.40
CA ASP A 138 -19.92 2.11 12.63
C ASP A 138 -19.62 3.44 11.89
N ARG A 139 -19.11 4.45 12.61
CA ARG A 139 -18.73 5.76 12.06
C ARG A 139 -17.21 5.99 12.02
N TYR A 140 -16.44 5.08 12.62
CA TYR A 140 -15.00 5.16 12.70
C TYR A 140 -14.40 4.54 11.43
N PHE A 141 -13.68 5.37 10.68
CA PHE A 141 -12.96 4.96 9.50
C PHE A 141 -11.47 5.13 9.75
N ALA A 142 -10.70 4.08 9.49
CA ALA A 142 -9.26 4.10 9.67
C ALA A 142 -8.56 3.41 8.51
N ILE A 143 -7.41 3.96 8.15
CA ILE A 143 -6.50 3.39 7.17
C ILE A 143 -5.15 3.21 7.87
N ASN A 144 -4.74 1.95 7.98
CA ASN A 144 -3.51 1.57 8.63
C ASN A 144 -2.56 0.97 7.61
N ALA A 145 -1.32 1.46 7.62
CA ALA A 145 -0.22 0.90 6.87
C ALA A 145 0.69 0.11 7.82
N SER A 146 1.07 -1.09 7.44
CA SER A 146 1.92 -1.95 8.25
C SER A 146 2.94 -2.69 7.39
N PHE A 147 4.09 -2.95 7.97
CA PHE A 147 5.14 -3.78 7.37
C PHE A 147 5.02 -5.19 7.95
N LEU A 148 4.93 -6.17 7.05
CA LEU A 148 5.01 -7.58 7.39
C LEU A 148 6.50 -7.90 7.60
N MET A 149 7.00 -7.60 8.79
CA MET A 149 8.37 -8.01 9.16
C MET A 149 8.42 -9.53 9.23
N ARG A 150 9.39 -10.12 8.54
CA ARG A 150 9.85 -11.48 8.75
C ARG A 150 11.29 -11.47 9.21
#